data_AF-A0A6M1YT75-F1
#
_entry.id   AF-A0A6M1YT75-F1
#
_cell.length_a   1.000
_cell.length_b   1.000
_cell.length_c   1.000
_cell.angle_alpha   90.00
_cell.angle_beta   90.00
_cell.angle_gamma   90.00
#
_symmetry.space_group_name_H-M   'P 1'
#
loop_
_entity.id
_entity.type
_entity.pdbx_description
1 polymer ?
#
loop_
_entity_poly.entity_id
_entity_poly.type
_entity_poly.pdbx_seq_one_letter_code
_entity_poly.pdbx_strand_id
1 'polypeptide(L)'
;MLKRLILLIITCLSLEARPPSLAPRDVKSKMEEIFKSHASYKKIDATVTERMLKNFIDELDPNKTYFIESDIQKWLYPSDKVINTVIEGFKKNDFSEFYKIHTVLMDAIERRNKLQIELEASELPKDVNPEEFKDMSWTNSKRELLARLLRIQALQLDTAQKVSEECKETILKSLEKKRKNRENGLIPNDLEERKSGVLSYLLKSFCHSLDSHTDYFTPFEANQFMIQVQQKLSGIGAQLRDNLNGFMIMHIIAGSPAEASGLKINDRIIAVNGAPVIGLDIVDAVELIRGEKGSKVVLTLTRKSADDENEHTLDVELTRGEVVLEESRLEKNFEPFGDGIIANLKLFSFYQDSKNSSSLDLKNAIDNYNKNHKIKALILDLRSNTGGLLPQAVEVASLFMSKGIVVSIKDCSGNIQ
;
A
#
# COMPACT_ATOMS: atom_id res chain seq x y z
N MET A 1 -21.61 41.77 -46.01
CA MET A 1 -22.09 40.98 -44.85
C MET A 1 -21.13 39.82 -44.63
N LEU A 2 -20.15 40.02 -43.75
CA LEU A 2 -19.05 39.09 -43.51
C LEU A 2 -19.44 38.15 -42.36
N LYS A 3 -19.53 36.84 -42.63
CA LYS A 3 -19.86 35.79 -41.65
C LYS A 3 -18.72 35.65 -40.64
N ARG A 4 -19.01 35.83 -39.35
CA ARG A 4 -18.09 35.52 -38.25
C ARG A 4 -18.09 34.01 -37.98
N LEU A 5 -16.94 33.39 -38.23
CA LEU A 5 -16.61 32.02 -37.85
C LEU A 5 -16.19 32.05 -36.37
N ILE A 6 -16.97 31.42 -35.48
CA ILE A 6 -16.60 31.25 -34.07
C ILE A 6 -15.71 30.00 -33.99
N LEU A 7 -14.43 30.23 -33.74
CA LEU A 7 -13.43 29.20 -33.48
C LEU A 7 -13.64 28.69 -32.04
N LEU A 8 -14.21 27.49 -31.88
CA LEU A 8 -14.32 26.83 -30.59
C LEU A 8 -12.93 26.26 -30.23
N ILE A 9 -12.18 26.99 -29.40
CA ILE A 9 -10.96 26.48 -28.78
C ILE A 9 -11.39 25.49 -27.70
N ILE A 10 -11.35 24.20 -28.03
CA ILE A 10 -11.47 23.12 -27.04
C ILE A 10 -10.15 23.10 -26.28
N THR A 11 -10.09 23.81 -25.16
CA THR A 11 -9.05 23.61 -24.16
C THR A 11 -9.25 22.21 -23.57
N CYS A 12 -8.43 21.25 -23.99
CA CYS A 12 -8.23 20.00 -23.26
C CYS A 12 -7.60 20.34 -21.91
N LEU A 13 -8.43 20.67 -20.93
CA LEU A 13 -8.07 20.56 -19.53
C LEU A 13 -7.99 19.06 -19.24
N SER A 14 -6.76 18.54 -19.20
CA SER A 14 -6.47 17.30 -18.49
C SER A 14 -6.88 17.51 -17.03
N LEU A 15 -8.10 17.09 -16.67
CA LEU A 15 -8.45 16.84 -15.29
C LEU A 15 -7.59 15.66 -14.83
N GLU A 16 -6.39 15.95 -14.34
CA GLU A 16 -5.78 15.10 -13.33
C GLU A 16 -6.77 15.09 -12.16
N ALA A 17 -7.45 13.96 -11.95
CA ALA A 17 -8.27 13.74 -10.77
C ALA A 17 -7.33 13.63 -9.56
N ARG A 18 -6.79 14.77 -9.12
CA ARG A 18 -6.05 14.85 -7.86
C ARG A 18 -7.02 14.46 -6.75
N PRO A 19 -6.63 13.55 -5.85
CA PRO A 19 -7.49 13.21 -4.72
C PRO A 19 -7.88 14.49 -3.97
N PRO A 20 -9.09 14.55 -3.39
CA PRO A 20 -9.57 15.75 -2.71
C PRO A 20 -8.57 16.17 -1.64
N SER A 21 -8.14 17.44 -1.72
CA SER A 21 -7.20 18.02 -0.74
C SER A 21 -7.85 18.02 0.65
N LEU A 22 -7.15 17.45 1.63
CA LEU A 22 -7.62 17.33 3.00
C LEU A 22 -7.38 18.65 3.73
N ALA A 23 -8.44 19.28 4.25
CA ALA A 23 -8.34 20.51 5.04
C ALA A 23 -8.45 20.22 6.55
N PRO A 24 -8.01 21.14 7.44
CA PRO A 24 -8.11 20.94 8.89
C PRO A 24 -9.53 20.62 9.40
N ARG A 25 -10.55 21.25 8.81
CA ARG A 25 -11.95 20.96 9.15
C ARG A 25 -12.35 19.51 8.85
N ASP A 26 -11.79 18.92 7.79
CA ASP A 26 -12.12 17.57 7.35
C ASP A 26 -11.49 16.55 8.30
N VAL A 27 -10.27 16.82 8.78
CA VAL A 27 -9.61 16.03 9.83
C VAL A 27 -10.44 16.01 11.11
N LYS A 28 -10.87 17.18 11.61
CA LYS A 28 -11.70 17.24 12.82
C LYS A 28 -12.99 16.44 12.64
N SER A 29 -13.70 16.67 11.54
CA SER A 29 -14.94 15.96 11.21
C SER A 29 -14.74 14.44 11.20
N LYS A 30 -13.65 13.96 10.57
CA LYS A 30 -13.34 12.53 10.49
C LYS A 30 -12.99 11.93 11.85
N MET A 31 -12.19 12.62 12.67
CA MET A 31 -11.88 12.18 14.03
C MET A 31 -13.13 12.11 14.92
N GLU A 32 -14.05 13.08 14.82
CA GLU A 32 -15.32 13.06 15.56
C GLU A 32 -16.23 11.91 15.11
N GLU A 33 -16.29 11.61 13.81
CA GLU A 33 -17.01 10.47 13.25
C GLU A 33 -16.45 9.13 13.77
N ILE A 34 -15.12 9.01 13.81
CA ILE A 34 -14.43 7.83 14.35
C ILE A 34 -14.76 7.69 15.84
N PHE A 35 -14.58 8.73 16.66
CA PHE A 35 -14.88 8.67 18.09
C PHE A 35 -16.34 8.29 18.37
N LYS A 36 -17.29 8.78 17.57
CA LYS A 36 -18.70 8.42 17.72
C LYS A 36 -18.90 6.91 17.54
N SER A 37 -18.27 6.33 16.53
CA SER A 37 -18.48 4.95 16.09
C SER A 37 -17.57 3.91 16.76
N HIS A 38 -16.40 4.34 17.25
CA HIS A 38 -15.36 3.47 17.78
C HIS A 38 -15.84 2.69 19.01
N ALA A 39 -15.43 1.42 19.14
CA ALA A 39 -15.89 0.54 20.22
C ALA A 39 -15.55 1.09 21.63
N SER A 40 -14.28 1.44 21.86
CA SER A 40 -13.78 1.84 23.19
C SER A 40 -13.58 3.34 23.41
N TYR A 41 -13.05 4.07 22.42
CA TYR A 41 -12.64 5.47 22.59
C TYR A 41 -13.68 6.44 22.04
N LYS A 42 -14.13 7.39 22.88
CA LYS A 42 -15.22 8.32 22.53
C LYS A 42 -14.83 9.80 22.47
N LYS A 43 -13.61 10.14 22.88
CA LYS A 43 -13.09 11.50 22.87
C LYS A 43 -11.56 11.49 22.91
N ILE A 44 -10.97 12.62 22.53
CA ILE A 44 -9.54 12.85 22.71
C ILE A 44 -9.24 13.10 24.19
N ASP A 45 -8.20 12.45 24.70
CA ASP A 45 -7.66 12.65 26.04
C ASP A 45 -6.13 12.68 26.00
N ALA A 46 -5.49 12.83 27.17
CA ALA A 46 -4.04 12.90 27.27
C ALA A 46 -3.35 11.64 26.73
N THR A 47 -3.88 10.46 27.05
CA THR A 47 -3.31 9.16 26.65
C THR A 47 -3.40 8.94 25.14
N VAL A 48 -4.53 9.28 24.52
CA VAL A 48 -4.70 9.23 23.07
C VAL A 48 -3.77 10.24 22.39
N THR A 49 -3.64 11.43 22.97
CA THR A 49 -2.79 12.51 22.41
C THR A 49 -1.31 12.16 22.45
N GLU A 50 -0.83 11.60 23.56
CA GLU A 50 0.56 11.15 23.69
C GLU A 50 0.88 10.05 22.67
N ARG A 51 0.02 9.03 22.56
CA ARG A 51 0.16 7.97 21.56
C ARG A 51 0.13 8.52 20.13
N MET A 52 -0.79 9.43 19.84
CA MET A 52 -0.92 10.07 18.52
C MET A 52 0.35 10.83 18.13
N LEU A 53 0.95 11.62 19.04
CA LEU A 53 2.20 12.33 18.77
C LEU A 53 3.36 11.37 18.47
N LYS A 54 3.49 10.30 19.26
CA LYS A 54 4.51 9.28 19.05
C LYS A 54 4.33 8.55 17.71
N ASN A 55 3.11 8.07 17.46
CA ASN A 55 2.77 7.38 16.21
C ASN A 55 3.00 8.30 15.00
N PHE A 56 2.71 9.59 15.10
CA PHE A 56 2.96 10.54 14.01
C PHE A 56 4.44 10.63 13.65
N ILE A 57 5.33 10.64 14.65
CA ILE A 57 6.79 10.64 14.42
C ILE A 57 7.23 9.30 13.82
N ASP A 58 6.73 8.18 14.34
CA ASP A 58 7.02 6.84 13.82
C ASP A 58 6.55 6.68 12.35
N GLU A 59 5.38 7.21 11.97
CA GLU A 59 4.88 7.20 10.59
C GLU A 59 5.79 7.98 9.62
N LEU A 60 6.34 9.11 10.06
CA LEU A 60 7.25 9.92 9.27
C LEU A 60 8.63 9.25 9.10
N ASP A 61 9.16 8.63 10.15
CA ASP A 61 10.48 7.99 10.17
C ASP A 61 10.46 6.57 10.80
N PRO A 62 9.80 5.58 10.17
CA PRO A 62 9.60 4.25 10.74
C PRO A 62 10.91 3.47 10.90
N ASN A 63 11.89 3.75 10.03
CA ASN A 63 13.20 3.14 10.07
C ASN A 63 14.19 3.91 10.96
N LYS A 64 13.79 5.04 11.56
CA LYS A 64 14.62 5.86 12.45
C LYS A 64 15.97 6.24 11.81
N THR A 65 15.89 6.68 10.56
CA THR A 65 17.03 7.04 9.68
C THR A 65 17.09 8.52 9.33
N TYR A 66 16.11 9.31 9.79
CA TYR A 66 16.06 10.76 9.57
C TYR A 66 16.31 11.53 10.85
N PHE A 67 15.45 11.38 11.86
CA PHE A 67 15.53 12.15 13.09
C PHE A 67 16.70 11.72 13.99
N ILE A 68 17.19 12.68 14.78
CA ILE A 68 17.88 12.40 16.04
C ILE A 68 16.94 12.73 17.19
N GLU A 69 17.09 12.09 18.34
CA GLU A 69 16.14 12.21 19.46
C GLU A 69 15.95 13.66 19.92
N SER A 70 17.02 14.46 19.93
CA SER A 70 16.96 15.89 20.30
C SER A 70 16.04 16.71 19.39
N ASP A 71 15.84 16.30 18.14
CA ASP A 71 14.94 16.99 17.20
C ASP A 71 13.47 16.89 17.66
N ILE A 72 13.13 15.75 18.25
CA ILE A 72 11.74 15.31 18.46
C ILE A 72 11.38 15.09 19.94
N GLN A 73 12.34 15.23 20.84
CA GLN A 73 12.20 14.91 22.28
C GLN A 73 10.95 15.52 22.91
N LYS A 74 10.60 16.76 22.55
CA LYS A 74 9.44 17.48 23.10
C LYS A 74 8.08 16.87 22.71
N TRP A 75 8.03 16.05 21.67
CA TRP A 75 6.82 15.36 21.21
C TRP A 75 6.90 13.85 21.50
N LEU A 76 8.10 13.28 21.58
CA LEU A 76 8.33 11.91 22.03
C LEU A 76 8.00 11.73 23.53
N TYR A 77 8.31 12.75 24.33
CA TYR A 77 7.97 12.85 25.75
C TYR A 77 7.23 14.19 26.00
N PRO A 78 5.96 14.29 25.58
CA PRO A 78 5.24 15.55 25.58
C PRO A 78 4.89 16.00 27.01
N SER A 79 5.22 17.25 27.33
CA SER A 79 4.72 17.88 28.57
C SER A 79 3.21 18.11 28.52
N ASP A 80 2.58 18.27 29.69
CA ASP A 80 1.15 18.62 29.79
C ASP A 80 0.78 19.85 28.97
N LYS A 81 1.70 20.81 28.81
CA LYS A 81 1.48 21.99 27.96
C LYS A 81 1.34 21.61 26.48
N VAL A 82 2.16 20.68 25.98
CA VAL A 82 2.10 20.20 24.59
C VAL A 82 0.81 19.41 24.38
N ILE A 83 0.50 18.50 25.30
CA ILE A 83 -0.74 17.70 25.26
C ILE A 83 -1.97 18.60 25.23
N ASN A 84 -2.06 19.56 26.15
CA ASN A 84 -3.19 20.49 26.20
C ASN A 84 -3.26 21.39 24.95
N THR A 85 -2.11 21.79 24.39
CA THR A 85 -2.07 22.56 23.13
C THR A 85 -2.68 21.75 21.98
N VAL A 86 -2.35 20.46 21.86
CA VAL A 86 -2.92 19.58 20.82
C VAL A 86 -4.42 19.36 21.03
N ILE A 87 -4.86 19.11 22.27
CA ILE A 87 -6.28 18.92 22.60
C ILE A 87 -7.09 20.19 22.30
N GLU A 88 -6.60 21.37 22.66
CA GLU A 88 -7.26 22.64 22.35
C GLU A 88 -7.19 22.97 20.85
N GLY A 89 -6.09 22.61 20.19
CA GLY A 89 -5.92 22.72 18.75
C GLY A 89 -6.98 21.92 18.00
N PHE A 90 -7.20 20.66 18.39
CA PHE A 90 -8.27 19.82 17.85
C PHE A 90 -9.65 20.50 17.91
N LYS A 91 -9.99 21.12 19.04
CA LYS A 91 -11.28 21.84 19.19
C LYS A 91 -11.40 23.01 18.20
N LYS A 92 -10.29 23.67 17.89
CA LYS A 92 -10.21 24.88 17.03
C LYS A 92 -9.85 24.61 15.57
N ASN A 93 -9.67 23.35 15.16
CA ASN A 93 -9.10 22.97 13.85
C ASN A 93 -7.65 23.47 13.64
N ASP A 94 -6.88 23.63 14.71
CA ASP A 94 -5.47 24.03 14.67
C ASP A 94 -4.57 22.81 14.89
N PHE A 95 -3.83 22.45 13.84
CA PHE A 95 -2.86 21.34 13.83
C PHE A 95 -1.42 21.84 13.72
N SER A 96 -1.14 23.05 14.18
CA SER A 96 0.18 23.69 14.11
C SER A 96 1.32 22.88 14.71
N GLU A 97 1.09 22.09 15.77
CA GLU A 97 2.12 21.21 16.33
C GLU A 97 2.59 20.14 15.32
N PHE A 98 1.69 19.57 14.53
CA PHE A 98 2.04 18.57 13.51
C PHE A 98 2.80 19.19 12.33
N TYR A 99 2.43 20.42 11.92
CA TYR A 99 3.21 21.16 10.93
C TYR A 99 4.63 21.53 11.44
N LYS A 100 4.79 21.78 12.74
CA LYS A 100 6.12 21.97 13.35
C LYS A 100 6.95 20.69 13.33
N ILE A 101 6.35 19.53 13.64
CA ILE A 101 7.04 18.23 13.53
C ILE A 101 7.49 17.99 12.08
N HIS A 102 6.60 18.26 11.11
CA HIS A 102 6.92 18.11 9.70
C HIS A 102 8.04 19.06 9.25
N THR A 103 8.07 20.29 9.74
CA THR A 103 9.20 21.21 9.47
C THR A 103 10.53 20.64 9.97
N VAL A 104 10.54 20.07 11.17
CA VAL A 104 11.73 19.39 11.72
C VAL A 104 12.12 18.16 10.87
N LEU A 105 11.14 17.45 10.28
CA LEU A 105 11.42 16.37 9.32
C LEU A 105 12.14 16.90 8.07
N MET A 106 11.74 18.07 7.56
CA MET A 106 12.41 18.69 6.41
C MET A 106 13.89 18.95 6.70
N ASP A 107 14.18 19.53 7.87
CA ASP A 107 15.56 19.77 8.32
C ASP A 107 16.34 18.45 8.52
N ALA A 108 15.67 17.41 9.04
CA ALA A 108 16.25 16.09 9.22
C ALA A 108 16.58 15.39 7.88
N ILE A 109 15.71 15.53 6.87
CA ILE A 109 15.94 15.06 5.50
C ILE A 109 17.12 15.81 4.87
N GLU A 110 17.19 17.14 5.01
CA GLU A 110 18.32 17.92 4.51
C GLU A 110 19.64 17.47 5.18
N ARG A 111 19.63 17.27 6.50
CA ARG A 111 20.78 16.73 7.25
C ARG A 111 21.19 15.35 6.74
N ARG A 112 20.23 14.44 6.52
CA ARG A 112 20.50 13.10 5.98
C ARG A 112 21.08 13.17 4.57
N ASN A 113 20.59 14.07 3.72
CA ASN A 113 21.12 14.29 2.38
C ASN A 113 22.57 14.80 2.41
N LYS A 114 22.94 15.66 3.37
CA LYS A 114 24.35 16.04 3.58
C LYS A 114 25.21 14.88 4.08
N LEU A 115 24.67 14.06 4.99
CA LEU A 115 25.33 12.84 5.48
C LEU A 115 25.58 11.80 4.39
N GLN A 116 24.77 11.78 3.33
CA GLN A 116 24.94 10.86 2.21
C GLN A 116 26.33 11.01 1.55
N ILE A 117 26.82 12.24 1.43
CA ILE A 117 28.16 12.53 0.88
C ILE A 117 29.26 11.98 1.80
N GLU A 118 29.11 12.16 3.11
CA GLU A 118 30.05 11.61 4.11
C GLU A 118 30.04 10.07 4.10
N LEU A 119 28.87 9.48 3.91
CA LEU A 119 28.67 8.03 3.85
C LEU A 119 29.31 7.40 2.61
N GLU A 120 29.19 8.03 1.44
CA GLU A 120 29.85 7.57 0.20
C GLU A 120 31.38 7.63 0.26
N ALA A 121 31.93 8.54 1.07
CA ALA A 121 33.37 8.67 1.29
C ALA A 121 33.93 7.76 2.40
N SER A 122 33.08 7.09 3.17
CA SER A 122 33.46 6.31 4.36
C SER A 122 33.61 4.83 4.05
N GLU A 123 34.51 4.16 4.77
CA GLU A 123 34.60 2.69 4.73
C GLU A 123 33.40 2.03 5.44
N LEU A 124 32.89 0.97 4.83
CA LEU A 124 31.76 0.22 5.38
C LEU A 124 32.21 -0.73 6.50
N PRO A 125 31.46 -0.79 7.61
CA PRO A 125 31.73 -1.77 8.66
C PRO A 125 31.52 -3.20 8.14
N LYS A 126 32.36 -4.12 8.62
CA LYS A 126 32.20 -5.57 8.40
C LYS A 126 31.35 -6.18 9.52
N ASP A 127 30.77 -7.34 9.26
CA ASP A 127 30.06 -8.17 10.23
C ASP A 127 28.87 -7.47 10.93
N VAL A 128 28.03 -6.79 10.14
CA VAL A 128 26.79 -6.17 10.65
C VAL A 128 25.73 -7.24 10.89
N ASN A 129 25.15 -7.28 12.09
CA ASN A 129 24.08 -8.21 12.44
C ASN A 129 22.70 -7.59 12.13
N PRO A 130 21.84 -8.26 11.34
CA PRO A 130 20.47 -7.81 11.08
C PRO A 130 19.61 -7.56 12.33
N GLU A 131 19.84 -8.30 13.42
CA GLU A 131 19.05 -8.19 14.66
C GLU A 131 19.19 -6.82 15.34
N GLU A 132 20.24 -6.06 15.01
CA GLU A 132 20.46 -4.70 15.53
C GLU A 132 19.37 -3.70 15.11
N PHE A 133 18.55 -4.04 14.10
CA PHE A 133 17.57 -3.13 13.50
C PHE A 133 16.11 -3.44 13.88
N LYS A 134 15.85 -4.48 14.69
CA LYS A 134 14.48 -4.96 14.99
C LYS A 134 13.67 -4.02 15.88
N ASP A 135 14.31 -3.39 16.86
CA ASP A 135 13.65 -2.52 17.86
C ASP A 135 14.44 -1.22 18.07
N MET A 136 14.75 -0.53 16.96
CA MET A 136 15.56 0.68 17.03
C MET A 136 14.88 1.80 17.84
N SER A 137 15.69 2.58 18.56
CA SER A 137 15.38 3.93 19.02
C SER A 137 16.00 4.98 18.10
N TRP A 138 15.56 6.23 18.17
CA TRP A 138 16.25 7.33 17.47
C TRP A 138 17.65 7.53 18.05
N THR A 139 18.59 7.93 17.21
CA THR A 139 19.96 8.17 17.64
C THR A 139 20.08 9.49 18.40
N ASN A 140 21.06 9.60 19.30
CA ASN A 140 21.24 10.81 20.11
C ASN A 140 22.02 11.90 19.37
N SER A 141 22.73 11.55 18.29
CA SER A 141 23.65 12.47 17.62
C SER A 141 23.77 12.20 16.12
N LYS A 142 24.23 13.23 15.39
CA LYS A 142 24.59 13.12 13.97
C LYS A 142 25.61 11.99 13.72
N ARG A 143 26.56 11.79 14.63
CA ARG A 143 27.59 10.76 14.51
C ARG A 143 27.00 9.36 14.63
N GLU A 144 26.11 9.14 15.61
CA GLU A 144 25.39 7.87 15.74
C GLU A 144 24.48 7.61 14.55
N LEU A 145 23.83 8.65 14.02
CA LEU A 145 23.02 8.54 12.81
C LEU A 145 23.88 8.10 11.61
N LEU A 146 25.03 8.73 11.39
CA LEU A 146 25.97 8.33 10.33
C LEU A 146 26.44 6.87 10.51
N ALA A 147 26.82 6.49 11.73
CA ALA A 147 27.23 5.12 12.03
C ALA A 147 26.11 4.12 11.72
N ARG A 148 24.86 4.44 12.08
CA ARG A 148 23.68 3.61 11.73
C ARG A 148 23.51 3.48 10.22
N LEU A 149 23.58 4.59 9.48
CA LEU A 149 23.42 4.58 8.03
C LEU A 149 24.51 3.74 7.34
N LEU A 150 25.77 3.83 7.81
CA LEU A 150 26.87 3.00 7.32
C LEU A 150 26.62 1.51 7.56
N ARG A 151 26.11 1.13 8.73
CA ARG A 151 25.76 -0.27 9.03
C ARG A 151 24.61 -0.78 8.16
N ILE A 152 23.57 0.03 7.95
CA ILE A 152 22.46 -0.31 7.05
C ILE A 152 22.98 -0.53 5.63
N GLN A 153 23.82 0.38 5.13
CA GLN A 153 24.39 0.26 3.79
C GLN A 153 25.30 -0.97 3.65
N ALA A 154 26.11 -1.28 4.67
CA ALA A 154 26.94 -2.48 4.69
C ALA A 154 26.09 -3.76 4.56
N LEU A 155 24.97 -3.85 5.29
CA LEU A 155 24.08 -5.00 5.21
C LEU A 155 23.40 -5.12 3.83
N GLN A 156 22.98 -3.99 3.26
CA GLN A 156 22.41 -3.95 1.90
C GLN A 156 23.41 -4.43 0.84
N LEU A 157 24.70 -4.09 1.00
CA LEU A 157 25.76 -4.47 0.08
C LEU A 157 26.30 -5.88 0.30
N ASP A 158 26.36 -6.40 1.53
CA ASP A 158 26.65 -7.82 1.79
C ASP A 158 25.64 -8.72 1.09
N THR A 159 24.37 -8.34 1.14
CA THR A 159 23.30 -9.03 0.42
C THR A 159 23.52 -8.98 -1.09
N ALA A 160 24.02 -7.86 -1.64
CA ALA A 160 24.31 -7.69 -3.06
C ALA A 160 25.55 -8.47 -3.54
N GLN A 161 26.59 -8.60 -2.69
CA GLN A 161 27.81 -9.37 -3.00
C GLN A 161 27.54 -10.83 -3.31
N LYS A 162 26.47 -11.39 -2.73
CA LYS A 162 26.01 -12.77 -2.99
C LYS A 162 25.38 -12.94 -4.38
N VAL A 163 25.20 -11.86 -5.16
CA VAL A 163 24.46 -11.85 -6.44
C VAL A 163 25.38 -11.56 -7.65
N SER A 164 26.20 -10.50 -7.65
CA SER A 164 27.36 -10.22 -8.54
C SER A 164 27.87 -8.77 -8.36
N GLU A 165 29.07 -8.42 -8.86
CA GLU A 165 29.61 -7.04 -8.82
C GLU A 165 28.79 -6.04 -9.66
N GLU A 166 28.36 -6.43 -10.86
CA GLU A 166 27.53 -5.61 -11.75
C GLU A 166 26.16 -5.28 -11.11
N CYS A 167 25.66 -6.16 -10.25
CA CYS A 167 24.40 -5.95 -9.52
C CYS A 167 24.50 -4.86 -8.44
N LYS A 168 25.70 -4.58 -7.91
CA LYS A 168 25.88 -3.63 -6.78
C LYS A 168 25.53 -2.20 -7.15
N GLU A 169 26.02 -1.72 -8.28
CA GLU A 169 25.78 -0.33 -8.72
C GLU A 169 24.29 -0.12 -9.02
N THR A 170 23.65 -1.09 -9.67
CA THR A 170 22.22 -1.09 -9.95
C THR A 170 21.38 -1.10 -8.66
N ILE A 171 21.77 -1.90 -7.67
CA ILE A 171 21.10 -1.94 -6.36
C ILE A 171 21.23 -0.60 -5.64
N LEU A 172 22.43 -0.02 -5.56
CA LEU A 172 22.65 1.28 -4.92
C LEU A 172 21.82 2.39 -5.58
N LYS A 173 21.82 2.47 -6.91
CA LYS A 173 20.98 3.41 -7.66
C LYS A 173 19.48 3.20 -7.39
N SER A 174 19.04 1.95 -7.31
CA SER A 174 17.63 1.62 -7.01
C SER A 174 17.24 2.01 -5.58
N LEU A 175 18.13 1.81 -4.61
CA LEU A 175 17.93 2.21 -3.21
C LEU A 175 17.90 3.74 -3.07
N GLU A 176 18.78 4.44 -3.78
CA GLU A 176 18.80 5.90 -3.82
C GLU A 176 17.51 6.46 -4.45
N LYS A 177 17.07 5.88 -5.59
CA LYS A 177 15.80 6.23 -6.24
C LYS A 177 14.62 6.05 -5.28
N LYS A 178 14.50 4.89 -4.64
CA LYS A 178 13.42 4.60 -3.66
C LYS A 178 13.41 5.60 -2.52
N ARG A 179 14.59 5.96 -2.01
CA ARG A 179 14.71 6.96 -0.95
C ARG A 179 14.25 8.34 -1.40
N LYS A 180 14.75 8.83 -2.54
CA LYS A 180 14.35 10.14 -3.10
C LYS A 180 12.85 10.18 -3.36
N ASN A 181 12.26 9.10 -3.85
CA ASN A 181 10.82 8.99 -4.05
C ASN A 181 10.06 9.12 -2.73
N ARG A 182 10.51 8.44 -1.66
CA ARG A 182 9.93 8.62 -0.32
C ARG A 182 10.04 10.06 0.17
N GLU A 183 11.21 10.69 0.04
CA GLU A 183 11.43 12.08 0.46
C GLU A 183 10.55 13.07 -0.31
N ASN A 184 10.37 12.87 -1.62
CA ASN A 184 9.46 13.65 -2.44
C ASN A 184 7.99 13.50 -2.01
N GLY A 185 7.57 12.28 -1.63
CA GLY A 185 6.24 12.04 -1.09
C GLY A 185 6.01 12.64 0.31
N LEU A 186 7.07 12.75 1.12
CA LEU A 186 7.03 13.40 2.44
C LEU A 186 7.07 14.93 2.30
N ILE A 187 7.76 15.46 1.30
CA ILE A 187 7.98 16.89 1.08
C ILE A 187 7.67 17.25 -0.40
N PRO A 188 6.41 17.17 -0.82
CA PRO A 188 6.04 17.62 -2.16
C PRO A 188 6.31 19.12 -2.29
N ASN A 189 6.65 19.56 -3.52
CA ASN A 189 6.97 20.95 -3.82
C ASN A 189 5.76 21.88 -3.62
N ASP A 190 4.56 21.38 -3.93
CA ASP A 190 3.32 22.10 -3.71
C ASP A 190 2.99 22.20 -2.21
N LEU A 191 2.70 23.43 -1.76
CA LEU A 191 2.47 23.69 -0.34
C LEU A 191 1.14 23.09 0.16
N GLU A 192 0.10 23.07 -0.67
CA GLU A 192 -1.20 22.56 -0.28
C GLU A 192 -1.20 21.03 -0.27
N GLU A 193 -0.53 20.39 -1.23
CA GLU A 193 -0.26 18.96 -1.23
C GLU A 193 0.51 18.54 0.03
N ARG A 194 1.56 19.30 0.40
CA ARG A 194 2.34 19.04 1.60
C ARG A 194 1.48 19.15 2.87
N LYS A 195 0.65 20.18 2.98
CA LYS A 195 -0.26 20.35 4.12
C LYS A 195 -1.27 19.21 4.19
N SER A 196 -1.86 18.82 3.05
CA SER A 196 -2.78 17.69 2.95
C SER A 196 -2.10 16.38 3.37
N GLY A 197 -0.85 16.16 2.95
CA GLY A 197 -0.03 15.02 3.37
C GLY A 197 0.17 14.95 4.88
N VAL A 198 0.53 16.06 5.53
CA VAL A 198 0.65 16.14 7.00
C VAL A 198 -0.66 15.76 7.68
N LEU A 199 -1.79 16.25 7.18
CA LEU A 199 -3.11 15.92 7.72
C LEU A 199 -3.49 14.46 7.51
N SER A 200 -3.05 13.83 6.42
CA SER A 200 -3.23 12.39 6.17
C SER A 200 -2.45 11.55 7.19
N TYR A 201 -1.17 11.85 7.41
CA TYR A 201 -0.35 11.21 8.46
C TYR A 201 -0.93 11.44 9.87
N LEU A 202 -1.52 12.61 10.11
CA LEU A 202 -2.23 12.88 11.36
C LEU A 202 -3.41 11.94 11.56
N LEU A 203 -4.25 11.74 10.53
CA LEU A 203 -5.36 10.79 10.63
C LEU A 203 -4.90 9.35 10.84
N LYS A 204 -3.82 8.92 10.18
CA LYS A 204 -3.22 7.59 10.41
C LYS A 204 -2.74 7.41 11.83
N SER A 205 -1.90 8.32 12.31
CA SER A 205 -1.37 8.29 13.67
C SER A 205 -2.46 8.36 14.73
N PHE A 206 -3.53 9.13 14.48
CA PHE A 206 -4.72 9.17 15.31
C PHE A 206 -5.41 7.81 15.36
N CYS A 207 -5.70 7.19 14.22
CA CYS A 207 -6.34 5.87 14.17
C CYS A 207 -5.54 4.82 14.95
N HIS A 208 -4.21 4.74 14.72
CA HIS A 208 -3.32 3.83 15.46
C HIS A 208 -3.16 4.18 16.93
N SER A 209 -3.50 5.41 17.33
CA SER A 209 -3.50 5.81 18.74
C SER A 209 -4.71 5.27 19.50
N LEU A 210 -5.74 4.76 18.82
CA LEU A 210 -6.91 4.19 19.48
C LEU A 210 -6.65 2.72 19.81
N ASP A 211 -6.45 1.89 18.78
CA ASP A 211 -6.11 0.47 18.90
C ASP A 211 -5.35 -0.05 17.66
N SER A 212 -5.05 -1.36 17.63
CA SER A 212 -4.25 -2.01 16.58
C SER A 212 -5.02 -2.33 15.29
N HIS A 213 -6.33 -2.08 15.24
CA HIS A 213 -7.19 -2.45 14.10
C HIS A 213 -8.05 -1.28 13.59
N THR A 214 -7.72 -0.06 14.00
CA THR A 214 -8.30 1.16 13.46
C THR A 214 -7.29 1.79 12.51
N ASP A 215 -7.66 1.89 11.24
CA ASP A 215 -6.81 2.43 10.19
C ASP A 215 -7.51 3.58 9.44
N TYR A 216 -6.72 4.56 8.99
CA TYR A 216 -7.17 5.54 8.00
C TYR A 216 -6.51 5.22 6.66
N PHE A 217 -7.34 5.09 5.63
CA PHE A 217 -6.89 4.90 4.27
C PHE A 217 -7.14 6.15 3.44
N THR A 218 -6.11 6.59 2.72
CA THR A 218 -6.29 7.46 1.56
C THR A 218 -7.14 6.77 0.49
N PRO A 219 -7.72 7.50 -0.49
CA PRO A 219 -8.51 6.89 -1.56
C PRO A 219 -7.78 5.73 -2.29
N PHE A 220 -6.47 5.88 -2.51
CA PHE A 220 -5.64 4.83 -3.10
C PHE A 220 -5.51 3.61 -2.20
N GLU A 221 -5.17 3.81 -0.93
CA GLU A 221 -5.02 2.73 0.04
C GLU A 221 -6.34 1.98 0.25
N ALA A 222 -7.47 2.71 0.28
CA ALA A 222 -8.79 2.12 0.37
C ALA A 222 -9.09 1.24 -0.85
N ASN A 223 -8.68 1.67 -2.05
CA ASN A 223 -8.78 0.86 -3.25
C ASN A 223 -7.93 -0.42 -3.16
N GLN A 224 -6.67 -0.33 -2.70
CA GLN A 224 -5.81 -1.50 -2.51
C GLN A 224 -6.39 -2.48 -1.48
N PHE A 225 -6.88 -1.96 -0.36
CA PHE A 225 -7.51 -2.76 0.68
C PHE A 225 -8.74 -3.51 0.14
N MET A 226 -9.60 -2.82 -0.62
CA MET A 226 -10.78 -3.44 -1.23
C MET A 226 -10.40 -4.50 -2.25
N ILE A 227 -9.34 -4.30 -3.04
CA ILE A 227 -8.82 -5.32 -3.97
C ILE A 227 -8.40 -6.58 -3.21
N GLN A 228 -7.66 -6.44 -2.10
CA GLN A 228 -7.21 -7.55 -1.28
C GLN A 228 -8.39 -8.31 -0.65
N VAL A 229 -9.38 -7.58 -0.12
CA VAL A 229 -10.55 -8.20 0.51
C VAL A 229 -11.42 -8.92 -0.52
N GLN A 230 -11.70 -8.29 -1.67
CA GLN A 230 -12.60 -8.82 -2.69
C GLN A 230 -11.93 -9.82 -3.65
N GLN A 231 -10.59 -9.90 -3.67
CA GLN A 231 -9.81 -10.64 -4.66
C GLN A 231 -10.22 -10.28 -6.09
N LYS A 232 -10.40 -8.98 -6.31
CA LYS A 232 -10.83 -8.38 -7.59
C LYS A 232 -10.02 -7.14 -7.90
N LEU A 233 -9.63 -7.01 -9.16
CA LEU A 233 -8.93 -5.84 -9.67
C LEU A 233 -9.77 -5.19 -10.78
N SER A 234 -9.89 -3.85 -10.77
CA SER A 234 -10.25 -3.09 -11.97
C SER A 234 -8.97 -2.55 -12.59
N GLY A 235 -8.67 -2.93 -13.82
CA GLY A 235 -7.45 -2.51 -14.50
C GLY A 235 -7.17 -3.34 -15.74
N ILE A 236 -5.89 -3.54 -16.01
CA ILE A 236 -5.43 -4.22 -17.22
C ILE A 236 -5.19 -5.71 -16.98
N GLY A 237 -4.95 -6.12 -15.72
CA GLY A 237 -4.67 -7.50 -15.36
C GLY A 237 -3.23 -7.95 -15.62
N ALA A 238 -2.25 -7.09 -15.32
CA ALA A 238 -0.83 -7.42 -15.40
C ALA A 238 -0.13 -7.14 -14.07
N GLN A 239 0.84 -7.99 -13.72
CA GLN A 239 1.73 -7.77 -12.58
C GLN A 239 2.99 -7.06 -13.07
N LEU A 240 3.29 -5.92 -12.44
CA LEU A 240 4.42 -5.08 -12.82
C LEU A 240 5.55 -5.19 -11.78
N ARG A 241 6.78 -4.99 -12.24
CA ARG A 241 7.97 -4.83 -11.40
C ARG A 241 8.70 -3.55 -11.81
N ASP A 242 9.09 -2.76 -10.82
CA ASP A 242 9.93 -1.57 -11.04
C ASP A 242 11.30 -2.00 -11.61
N ASN A 243 11.75 -1.26 -12.61
CA ASN A 243 13.05 -1.41 -13.24
C ASN A 243 13.64 -0.01 -13.48
N LEU A 244 14.96 0.10 -13.59
CA LEU A 244 15.64 1.39 -13.73
C LEU A 244 15.10 2.23 -14.90
N ASN A 245 14.69 1.56 -15.99
CA ASN A 245 14.30 2.20 -17.25
C ASN A 245 12.79 2.06 -17.55
N GLY A 246 11.94 1.84 -16.54
CA GLY A 246 10.48 1.71 -16.69
C GLY A 246 9.91 0.53 -15.89
N PHE A 247 8.67 0.12 -16.18
CA PHE A 247 7.99 -0.96 -15.45
C PHE A 247 7.88 -2.22 -16.29
N MET A 248 8.44 -3.33 -15.82
CA MET A 248 8.45 -4.61 -16.52
C MET A 248 7.21 -5.44 -16.19
N ILE A 249 6.56 -6.01 -17.19
CA ILE A 249 5.47 -6.97 -17.03
C ILE A 249 6.06 -8.32 -16.62
N MET A 250 5.76 -8.78 -15.40
CA MET A 250 6.22 -10.06 -14.88
C MET A 250 5.22 -11.19 -15.15
N HIS A 251 3.93 -10.87 -15.14
CA HIS A 251 2.85 -11.84 -15.30
C HIS A 251 1.62 -11.17 -15.92
N ILE A 252 0.86 -11.94 -16.69
CA ILE A 252 -0.41 -11.50 -17.30
C ILE A 252 -1.49 -12.46 -16.82
N ILE A 253 -2.58 -11.90 -16.29
CA ILE A 253 -3.69 -12.70 -15.77
C ILE A 253 -4.52 -13.21 -16.95
N ALA A 254 -4.82 -14.50 -16.97
CA ALA A 254 -5.65 -15.11 -18.02
C ALA A 254 -7.05 -14.47 -18.08
N GLY A 255 -7.57 -14.26 -19.28
CA GLY A 255 -8.85 -13.59 -19.52
C GLY A 255 -8.86 -12.09 -19.23
N SER A 256 -7.71 -11.48 -18.98
CA SER A 256 -7.60 -10.04 -18.70
C SER A 256 -7.50 -9.18 -19.96
N PRO A 257 -7.78 -7.86 -19.87
CA PRO A 257 -7.53 -6.93 -20.98
C PRO A 257 -6.09 -6.94 -21.50
N ALA A 258 -5.10 -7.13 -20.61
CA ALA A 258 -3.68 -7.18 -20.98
C ALA A 258 -3.37 -8.35 -21.92
N GLU A 259 -3.95 -9.52 -21.65
CA GLU A 259 -3.83 -10.69 -22.52
C GLU A 259 -4.48 -10.44 -23.89
N ALA A 260 -5.71 -9.92 -23.88
CA ALA A 260 -6.47 -9.63 -25.10
C ALA A 260 -5.78 -8.56 -25.98
N SER A 261 -5.02 -7.64 -25.39
CA SER A 261 -4.29 -6.58 -26.08
C SER A 261 -2.89 -6.98 -26.55
N GLY A 262 -2.47 -8.23 -26.35
CA GLY A 262 -1.19 -8.74 -26.86
C GLY A 262 0.05 -8.21 -26.11
N LEU A 263 -0.13 -7.76 -24.87
CA LEU A 263 0.99 -7.55 -23.96
C LEU A 263 1.69 -8.88 -23.69
N LYS A 264 2.99 -8.84 -23.45
CA LYS A 264 3.82 -10.02 -23.20
C LYS A 264 4.62 -9.85 -21.91
N ILE A 265 4.96 -10.98 -21.31
CA ILE A 265 5.94 -11.03 -20.22
C ILE A 265 7.26 -10.43 -20.73
N ASN A 266 7.91 -9.64 -19.88
CA ASN A 266 9.13 -8.85 -20.13
C ASN A 266 8.94 -7.58 -20.98
N ASP A 267 7.72 -7.26 -21.42
CA ASP A 267 7.46 -5.91 -21.94
C ASP A 267 7.78 -4.86 -20.88
N ARG A 268 8.40 -3.76 -21.28
CA ARG A 268 8.75 -2.67 -20.37
C ARG A 268 7.97 -1.42 -20.73
N ILE A 269 7.03 -1.06 -19.87
CA ILE A 269 6.19 0.14 -19.99
C ILE A 269 7.04 1.37 -19.65
N ILE A 270 7.09 2.31 -20.58
CA ILE A 270 7.87 3.55 -20.46
C ILE A 270 7.00 4.82 -20.46
N ALA A 271 5.76 4.74 -20.96
CA ALA A 271 4.76 5.80 -20.81
C ALA A 271 3.33 5.24 -20.72
N VAL A 272 2.44 6.03 -20.12
CA VAL A 272 1.00 5.74 -19.97
C VAL A 272 0.23 6.97 -20.41
N ASN A 273 -0.64 6.83 -21.42
CA ASN A 273 -1.37 7.93 -22.07
C ASN A 273 -0.44 9.08 -22.51
N GLY A 274 0.77 8.74 -22.99
CA GLY A 274 1.80 9.70 -23.40
C GLY A 274 2.57 10.36 -22.25
N ALA A 275 2.20 10.13 -20.99
CA ALA A 275 2.97 10.59 -19.83
C ALA A 275 4.10 9.59 -19.52
N PRO A 276 5.37 10.01 -19.49
CA PRO A 276 6.49 9.12 -19.19
C PRO A 276 6.37 8.61 -17.74
N VAL A 277 6.59 7.31 -17.56
CA VAL A 277 6.53 6.68 -16.22
C VAL A 277 7.92 6.32 -15.69
N ILE A 278 8.97 6.51 -16.47
CA ILE A 278 10.35 6.31 -16.03
C ILE A 278 10.65 7.27 -14.87
N GLY A 279 11.10 6.73 -13.74
CA GLY A 279 11.43 7.51 -12.55
C GLY A 279 10.30 7.57 -11.51
N LEU A 280 9.05 7.34 -11.90
CA LEU A 280 7.92 7.29 -10.98
C LEU A 280 8.07 6.13 -9.98
N ASP A 281 7.35 6.23 -8.86
CA ASP A 281 7.15 5.06 -8.00
C ASP A 281 6.22 4.05 -8.71
N ILE A 282 6.37 2.77 -8.36
CA ILE A 282 5.49 1.73 -8.91
C ILE A 282 4.02 1.99 -8.55
N VAL A 283 3.76 2.60 -7.39
CA VAL A 283 2.43 3.00 -6.97
C VAL A 283 1.83 3.99 -7.96
N ASP A 284 2.53 5.09 -8.27
CA ASP A 284 2.06 6.14 -9.17
C ASP A 284 1.82 5.59 -10.59
N ALA A 285 2.74 4.75 -11.08
CA ALA A 285 2.59 4.13 -12.39
C ALA A 285 1.39 3.19 -12.45
N VAL A 286 1.16 2.41 -11.39
CA VAL A 286 -0.01 1.55 -11.27
C VAL A 286 -1.30 2.36 -11.22
N GLU A 287 -1.32 3.53 -10.57
CA GLU A 287 -2.48 4.44 -10.58
C GLU A 287 -2.82 4.92 -11.99
N LEU A 288 -1.82 5.35 -12.78
CA LEU A 288 -2.03 5.80 -14.15
C LEU A 288 -2.59 4.68 -15.06
N ILE A 289 -2.09 3.46 -14.86
CA ILE A 289 -2.50 2.28 -15.62
C ILE A 289 -3.90 1.83 -15.22
N ARG A 290 -4.25 1.92 -13.93
CA ARG A 290 -5.59 1.62 -13.41
C ARG A 290 -6.57 2.74 -13.76
N GLY A 291 -7.85 2.45 -13.54
CA GLY A 291 -8.94 3.34 -13.87
C GLY A 291 -10.28 2.59 -13.92
N GLU A 292 -11.32 3.35 -14.20
CA GLU A 292 -12.69 2.83 -14.23
C GLU A 292 -12.86 1.78 -15.32
N LYS A 293 -13.68 0.76 -15.04
CA LYS A 293 -14.07 -0.27 -16.00
C LYS A 293 -14.68 0.38 -17.25
N GLY A 294 -14.21 -0.03 -18.43
CA GLY A 294 -14.64 0.50 -19.72
C GLY A 294 -13.88 1.74 -20.19
N SER A 295 -13.05 2.37 -19.35
CA SER A 295 -12.17 3.46 -19.79
C SER A 295 -10.98 2.93 -20.59
N LYS A 296 -10.42 3.76 -21.46
CA LYS A 296 -9.24 3.42 -22.29
C LYS A 296 -7.94 3.86 -21.64
N VAL A 297 -6.87 3.12 -21.91
CA VAL A 297 -5.50 3.50 -21.59
C VAL A 297 -4.58 3.10 -22.74
N VAL A 298 -3.60 3.94 -23.04
CA VAL A 298 -2.55 3.65 -24.02
C VAL A 298 -1.25 3.41 -23.25
N LEU A 299 -0.64 2.25 -23.43
CA LEU A 299 0.67 1.94 -22.87
C LEU A 299 1.73 2.02 -23.97
N THR A 300 2.72 2.87 -23.79
CA THR A 300 3.93 2.87 -24.61
C THR A 300 4.93 1.94 -23.96
N LEU A 301 5.34 0.90 -24.68
CA LEU A 301 6.24 -0.13 -24.17
C LEU A 301 7.43 -0.38 -25.09
N THR A 302 8.51 -0.84 -24.49
CA THR A 302 9.71 -1.34 -25.18
C THR A 302 9.74 -2.86 -25.07
N ARG A 303 9.98 -3.53 -26.18
CA ARG A 303 10.02 -4.99 -26.29
C ARG A 303 11.32 -5.42 -26.96
N LYS A 304 12.05 -6.33 -26.32
CA LYS A 304 13.14 -7.08 -26.96
C LYS A 304 12.56 -8.29 -27.68
N SER A 305 12.91 -8.47 -28.95
CA SER A 305 12.58 -9.68 -29.69
C SER A 305 13.60 -10.77 -29.37
N ALA A 306 13.23 -12.04 -29.48
CA ALA A 306 14.18 -13.14 -29.38
C ALA A 306 15.15 -13.19 -30.58
N ASP A 307 14.74 -12.61 -31.71
CA ASP A 307 15.45 -12.66 -33.00
C ASP A 307 16.12 -11.33 -33.39
N ASP A 308 16.01 -10.29 -32.56
CA ASP A 308 16.54 -8.94 -32.84
C ASP A 308 17.09 -8.32 -31.54
N GLU A 309 18.35 -7.89 -31.58
CA GLU A 309 19.02 -7.25 -30.43
C GLU A 309 18.48 -5.83 -30.14
N ASN A 310 17.70 -5.25 -31.06
CA ASN A 310 17.15 -3.91 -30.93
C ASN A 310 15.84 -3.89 -30.10
N GLU A 311 15.72 -2.93 -29.18
CA GLU A 311 14.47 -2.66 -28.45
C GLU A 311 13.50 -1.88 -29.35
N HIS A 312 12.32 -2.45 -29.61
CA HIS A 312 11.26 -1.79 -30.38
C HIS A 312 10.28 -1.10 -29.45
N THR A 313 9.90 0.14 -29.77
CA THR A 313 8.87 0.89 -29.04
C THR A 313 7.52 0.72 -29.73
N LEU A 314 6.47 0.42 -28.96
CA LEU A 314 5.12 0.21 -29.47
C LEU A 314 4.06 0.73 -28.50
N ASP A 315 2.98 1.28 -29.06
CA ASP A 315 1.82 1.75 -28.32
C ASP A 315 0.70 0.71 -28.36
N VAL A 316 0.17 0.37 -27.19
CA VAL A 316 -0.94 -0.58 -27.04
C VAL A 316 -2.11 0.12 -26.37
N GLU A 317 -3.18 0.34 -27.13
CA GLU A 317 -4.45 0.78 -26.55
C GLU A 317 -5.22 -0.42 -25.99
N LEU A 318 -5.73 -0.27 -24.77
CA LEU A 318 -6.50 -1.30 -24.10
C LEU A 318 -7.63 -0.70 -23.28
N THR A 319 -8.73 -1.46 -23.19
CA THR A 319 -9.93 -1.07 -22.44
C THR A 319 -9.88 -1.71 -21.08
N ARG A 320 -9.90 -0.91 -20.01
CA ARG A 320 -9.81 -1.40 -18.63
C ARG A 320 -11.02 -2.29 -18.31
N GLY A 321 -10.75 -3.41 -17.68
CA GLY A 321 -11.73 -4.44 -17.37
C GLY A 321 -11.71 -4.83 -15.91
N GLU A 322 -12.73 -5.56 -15.51
CA GLU A 322 -12.72 -6.28 -14.25
C GLU A 322 -11.95 -7.57 -14.43
N VAL A 323 -10.93 -7.76 -13.60
CA VAL A 323 -10.06 -8.94 -13.61
C VAL A 323 -10.26 -9.67 -12.30
N VAL A 324 -10.76 -10.90 -12.40
CA VAL A 324 -10.95 -11.79 -11.26
C VAL A 324 -9.71 -12.64 -11.10
N LEU A 325 -9.14 -12.63 -9.90
CA LEU A 325 -7.99 -13.47 -9.58
C LEU A 325 -8.48 -14.85 -9.13
N GLU A 326 -9.01 -15.66 -10.05
CA GLU A 326 -9.66 -16.95 -9.69
C GLU A 326 -8.73 -17.89 -8.92
N GLU A 327 -7.47 -18.01 -9.35
CA GLU A 327 -6.46 -18.85 -8.68
C GLU A 327 -6.11 -18.37 -7.26
N SER A 328 -6.37 -17.09 -6.97
CA SER A 328 -6.12 -16.51 -5.63
C SER A 328 -7.28 -16.68 -4.67
N ARG A 329 -8.41 -17.23 -5.10
CA ARG A 329 -9.63 -17.33 -4.28
C ARG A 329 -9.71 -18.66 -3.53
N LEU A 330 -9.63 -19.76 -4.28
CA LEU A 330 -9.78 -21.12 -3.77
C LEU A 330 -8.89 -22.08 -4.55
N GLU A 331 -7.90 -22.65 -3.90
CA GLU A 331 -7.09 -23.74 -4.44
C GLU A 331 -7.72 -25.08 -4.06
N LYS A 332 -7.77 -26.01 -5.02
CA LYS A 332 -8.52 -27.27 -4.93
C LYS A 332 -7.61 -28.43 -5.27
N ASN A 333 -7.19 -29.19 -4.25
CA ASN A 333 -6.39 -30.40 -4.41
C ASN A 333 -7.06 -31.57 -3.70
N PHE A 334 -6.66 -32.80 -4.01
CA PHE A 334 -7.07 -33.97 -3.25
C PHE A 334 -5.98 -35.04 -3.28
N GLU A 335 -6.01 -35.91 -2.28
CA GLU A 335 -5.13 -37.06 -2.18
C GLU A 335 -5.95 -38.35 -2.15
N PRO A 336 -5.58 -39.40 -2.91
CA PRO A 336 -6.23 -40.70 -2.81
C PRO A 336 -6.11 -41.29 -1.40
N PHE A 337 -7.22 -41.84 -0.88
CA PHE A 337 -7.26 -42.48 0.43
C PHE A 337 -8.28 -43.62 0.47
N GLY A 338 -7.79 -44.86 0.44
CA GLY A 338 -8.63 -46.06 0.39
C GLY A 338 -9.48 -46.12 -0.89
N ASP A 339 -10.79 -46.36 -0.74
CA ASP A 339 -11.80 -46.32 -1.82
C ASP A 339 -12.30 -44.89 -2.13
N GLY A 340 -11.57 -43.86 -1.67
CA GLY A 340 -12.00 -42.47 -1.77
C GLY A 340 -10.84 -41.48 -1.80
N ILE A 341 -11.13 -40.24 -1.37
CA ILE A 341 -10.15 -39.15 -1.35
C ILE A 341 -10.19 -38.36 -0.03
N ILE A 342 -9.09 -37.69 0.28
CA ILE A 342 -9.03 -36.56 1.21
C ILE A 342 -9.00 -35.29 0.36
N ALA A 343 -10.06 -34.48 0.42
CA ALA A 343 -10.13 -33.22 -0.29
C ALA A 343 -9.43 -32.12 0.51
N ASN A 344 -8.58 -31.33 -0.15
CA ASN A 344 -7.87 -30.19 0.43
C ASN A 344 -8.30 -28.91 -0.31
N LEU A 345 -9.04 -28.06 0.40
CA LEU A 345 -9.57 -26.81 -0.11
C LEU A 345 -8.90 -25.66 0.64
N LYS A 346 -8.08 -24.87 -0.05
CA LYS A 346 -7.40 -23.72 0.54
C LYS A 346 -8.10 -22.44 0.15
N LEU A 347 -8.72 -21.78 1.13
CA LEU A 347 -9.48 -20.55 0.96
C LEU A 347 -8.66 -19.35 1.42
N PHE A 348 -8.33 -18.43 0.51
CA PHE A 348 -7.42 -17.33 0.79
C PHE A 348 -8.08 -16.07 1.37
N SER A 349 -9.40 -15.91 1.21
CA SER A 349 -10.17 -14.78 1.76
C SER A 349 -11.65 -15.14 1.84
N PHE A 350 -12.39 -14.51 2.75
CA PHE A 350 -13.86 -14.55 2.76
C PHE A 350 -14.43 -13.48 1.81
N TYR A 351 -14.51 -13.79 0.52
CA TYR A 351 -14.97 -12.84 -0.51
C TYR A 351 -16.41 -13.08 -0.94
N GLN A 352 -17.05 -12.02 -1.45
CA GLN A 352 -18.34 -12.07 -2.13
C GLN A 352 -18.36 -11.07 -3.27
N ASP A 353 -18.93 -11.48 -4.39
CA ASP A 353 -19.18 -10.63 -5.53
C ASP A 353 -20.54 -10.86 -6.19
N SER A 354 -20.79 -10.21 -7.34
CA SER A 354 -22.10 -10.24 -8.02
C SER A 354 -22.49 -11.62 -8.54
N LYS A 355 -21.54 -12.53 -8.75
CA LYS A 355 -21.78 -13.87 -9.32
C LYS A 355 -21.32 -14.99 -8.40
N ASN A 356 -20.24 -14.78 -7.63
CA ASN A 356 -19.58 -15.81 -6.85
C ASN A 356 -19.36 -15.36 -5.40
N SER A 357 -19.21 -16.33 -4.51
CA SER A 357 -18.90 -16.13 -3.10
C SER A 357 -18.02 -17.26 -2.58
N SER A 358 -17.29 -17.01 -1.49
CA SER A 358 -16.45 -18.05 -0.88
C SER A 358 -17.28 -19.28 -0.46
N SER A 359 -18.49 -19.08 0.06
CA SER A 359 -19.41 -20.17 0.42
C SER A 359 -19.87 -20.97 -0.80
N LEU A 360 -20.24 -20.29 -1.89
CA LEU A 360 -20.69 -20.92 -3.12
C LEU A 360 -19.56 -21.69 -3.81
N ASP A 361 -18.38 -21.11 -3.92
CA ASP A 361 -17.23 -21.73 -4.58
C ASP A 361 -16.75 -22.97 -3.81
N LEU A 362 -16.75 -22.90 -2.48
CA LEU A 362 -16.41 -24.05 -1.63
C LEU A 362 -17.45 -25.16 -1.77
N LYS A 363 -18.75 -24.82 -1.75
CA LYS A 363 -19.83 -25.78 -1.97
C LYS A 363 -19.70 -26.45 -3.34
N ASN A 364 -19.47 -25.68 -4.40
CA ASN A 364 -19.30 -26.20 -5.76
C ASN A 364 -18.08 -27.13 -5.86
N ALA A 365 -16.97 -26.81 -5.19
CA ALA A 365 -15.80 -27.67 -5.14
C ALA A 365 -16.10 -29.02 -4.45
N ILE A 366 -16.78 -29.00 -3.31
CA ILE A 366 -17.19 -30.20 -2.57
C ILE A 366 -18.15 -31.05 -3.41
N ASP A 367 -19.18 -30.43 -4.00
CA ASP A 367 -20.16 -31.11 -4.84
C ASP A 367 -19.50 -31.75 -6.07
N ASN A 368 -18.53 -31.08 -6.69
CA ASN A 368 -17.80 -31.62 -7.83
C ASN A 368 -16.91 -32.81 -7.46
N TYR A 369 -16.25 -32.78 -6.31
CA TYR A 369 -15.51 -33.95 -5.82
C TYR A 369 -16.44 -35.13 -5.51
N ASN A 370 -17.60 -34.88 -4.90
CA ASN A 370 -18.58 -35.92 -4.58
C ASN A 370 -19.19 -36.61 -5.82
N LYS A 371 -19.20 -35.96 -6.99
CA LYS A 371 -19.69 -36.58 -8.25
C LYS A 371 -18.80 -37.72 -8.73
N ASN A 372 -17.48 -37.57 -8.56
CA ASN A 372 -16.49 -38.46 -9.15
C ASN A 372 -15.75 -39.32 -8.11
N HIS A 373 -15.78 -38.91 -6.85
CA HIS A 373 -15.02 -39.51 -5.77
C HIS A 373 -15.85 -39.61 -4.49
N LYS A 374 -15.55 -40.61 -3.67
CA LYS A 374 -16.05 -40.71 -2.31
C LYS A 374 -15.16 -39.89 -1.38
N ILE A 375 -15.62 -38.73 -0.93
CA ILE A 375 -14.86 -37.90 0.02
C ILE A 375 -14.85 -38.59 1.39
N LYS A 376 -13.66 -38.90 1.90
CA LYS A 376 -13.45 -39.52 3.22
C LYS A 376 -13.14 -38.50 4.30
N ALA A 377 -12.45 -37.42 3.93
CA ALA A 377 -12.18 -36.29 4.79
C ALA A 377 -12.04 -35.02 3.96
N LEU A 378 -12.23 -33.88 4.61
CA LEU A 378 -12.04 -32.55 4.04
C LEU A 378 -11.07 -31.77 4.93
N ILE A 379 -10.07 -31.16 4.33
CA ILE A 379 -9.18 -30.19 4.94
C ILE A 379 -9.56 -28.82 4.37
N LEU A 380 -9.96 -27.89 5.23
CA LEU A 380 -10.14 -26.49 4.89
C LEU A 380 -8.91 -25.72 5.36
N ASP A 381 -8.00 -25.38 4.44
CA ASP A 381 -6.77 -24.65 4.75
C ASP A 381 -7.01 -23.13 4.75
N LEU A 382 -6.88 -22.53 5.94
CA LEU A 382 -7.03 -21.09 6.18
C LEU A 382 -5.71 -20.42 6.60
N ARG A 383 -4.55 -21.09 6.50
CA ARG A 383 -3.27 -20.57 7.01
C ARG A 383 -2.83 -19.27 6.34
N SER A 384 -3.22 -19.06 5.08
CA SER A 384 -2.94 -17.84 4.32
C SER A 384 -4.14 -16.88 4.26
N ASN A 385 -5.19 -17.13 5.06
CA ASN A 385 -6.40 -16.34 5.04
C ASN A 385 -6.32 -15.18 6.05
N THR A 386 -6.34 -13.94 5.57
CA THR A 386 -6.25 -12.73 6.41
C THR A 386 -7.62 -12.22 6.86
N GLY A 387 -8.71 -12.97 6.63
CA GLY A 387 -10.08 -12.58 6.92
C GLY A 387 -10.90 -12.23 5.68
N GLY A 388 -11.87 -11.34 5.83
CA GLY A 388 -12.77 -10.90 4.76
C GLY A 388 -14.15 -10.53 5.29
N LEU A 389 -15.18 -10.74 4.48
CA LEU A 389 -16.56 -10.41 4.82
C LEU A 389 -17.12 -11.37 5.87
N LEU A 390 -17.58 -10.83 7.00
CA LEU A 390 -18.18 -11.62 8.08
C LEU A 390 -19.38 -12.48 7.63
N PRO A 391 -20.32 -11.99 6.78
CA PRO A 391 -21.41 -12.84 6.28
C PRO A 391 -20.90 -14.09 5.57
N GLN A 392 -19.79 -13.98 4.84
CA GLN A 392 -19.17 -15.10 4.15
C GLN A 392 -18.49 -16.09 5.09
N ALA A 393 -17.86 -15.62 6.16
CA ALA A 393 -17.36 -16.51 7.20
C ALA A 393 -18.50 -17.32 7.86
N VAL A 394 -19.64 -16.69 8.11
CA VAL A 394 -20.84 -17.35 8.65
C VAL A 394 -21.41 -18.37 7.65
N GLU A 395 -21.54 -18.01 6.38
CA GLU A 395 -22.04 -18.93 5.34
C GLU A 395 -21.11 -20.12 5.12
N VAL A 396 -19.79 -19.92 5.09
CA VAL A 396 -18.80 -20.99 4.98
C VAL A 396 -18.89 -21.94 6.18
N ALA A 397 -18.97 -21.42 7.41
CA ALA A 397 -19.17 -22.25 8.60
C ALA A 397 -20.49 -23.06 8.52
N SER A 398 -21.54 -22.44 7.99
CA SER A 398 -22.87 -23.04 7.84
C SER A 398 -22.89 -24.24 6.88
N LEU A 399 -21.91 -24.38 5.96
CA LEU A 399 -21.79 -25.57 5.12
C LEU A 399 -21.52 -26.85 5.92
N PHE A 400 -20.98 -26.72 7.13
CA PHE A 400 -20.54 -27.82 7.97
C PHE A 400 -21.41 -27.98 9.23
N MET A 401 -22.47 -27.18 9.37
CA MET A 401 -23.32 -27.14 10.56
C MET A 401 -24.78 -27.33 10.19
N SER A 402 -25.55 -27.97 11.08
CA SER A 402 -26.99 -28.15 10.88
C SER A 402 -27.80 -26.92 11.34
N LYS A 403 -27.61 -26.50 12.60
CA LYS A 403 -28.19 -25.28 13.20
C LYS A 403 -27.30 -24.80 14.36
N GLY A 404 -27.27 -23.49 14.59
CA GLY A 404 -26.56 -22.90 15.73
C GLY A 404 -26.21 -21.43 15.49
N ILE A 405 -25.83 -20.73 16.55
CA ILE A 405 -25.25 -19.39 16.45
C ILE A 405 -23.76 -19.57 16.10
N VAL A 406 -23.32 -18.95 15.01
CA VAL A 406 -21.90 -18.99 14.58
C VAL A 406 -21.08 -17.92 15.29
N VAL A 407 -21.64 -16.71 15.43
CA VAL A 407 -20.97 -15.54 16.00
C VAL A 407 -22.00 -14.62 16.64
N SER A 408 -21.60 -13.89 17.68
CA SER A 408 -22.37 -12.78 18.27
C SER A 408 -21.55 -11.51 18.26
N ILE A 409 -22.18 -10.38 17.94
CA ILE A 409 -21.52 -9.08 17.75
C ILE A 409 -22.07 -8.11 18.78
N LYS A 410 -21.19 -7.41 19.51
CA LYS A 410 -21.59 -6.34 20.42
C LYS A 410 -21.20 -4.99 19.83
N ASP A 411 -22.16 -4.12 19.58
CA ASP A 411 -21.92 -2.77 19.07
C ASP A 411 -21.46 -1.79 20.17
N CYS A 412 -21.10 -0.58 19.77
CA CYS A 412 -20.65 0.46 20.70
C CYS A 412 -21.78 1.05 21.58
N SER A 413 -23.04 0.71 21.32
CA SER A 413 -24.21 1.03 22.16
C SER A 413 -24.52 -0.09 23.15
N GLY A 414 -23.81 -1.22 23.07
CA GLY A 414 -24.00 -2.39 23.92
C GLY A 414 -25.04 -3.39 23.42
N ASN A 415 -25.61 -3.19 22.22
CA ASN A 415 -26.55 -4.14 21.63
C ASN A 415 -25.78 -5.38 21.16
N ILE A 416 -26.33 -6.56 21.47
CA ILE A 416 -25.80 -7.85 21.02
C ILE A 416 -26.66 -8.33 19.86
N GLN A 417 -26.02 -8.64 18.73
CA GLN A 417 -26.61 -9.23 17.54
C GLN A 417 -26.13 -10.66 17.35
#